data_AF-A0AAV5X804-F1
#
_entry.id   AF-A0AAV5X804-F1
#
_cell.length_a   1.000
_cell.length_b   1.000
_cell.length_c   1.000
_cell.angle_alpha   90.00
_cell.angle_beta   90.00
_cell.angle_gamma   90.00
#
_symmetry.space_group_name_H-M   'P 1'
#
loop_
_entity.id
_entity.type
_entity.pdbx_description
1 polymer ?
#
loop_
_entity_poly.entity_id
_entity_poly.type
_entity_poly.pdbx_seq_one_letter_code
_entity_poly.pdbx_strand_id
1 'polypeptide(L)' 'MQDRRKADFTVSNFRSIFLLEPRTDAAVAWIEENLPGDADASGDFIVVEHRYIRDIAVDAINDGLTVE' A
#
# COMPACT_ATOMS: atom_id res chain seq x y z
N MET A 1 20.10 -11.93 -9.21
CA MET A 1 19.52 -12.43 -7.95
C MET A 1 18.17 -11.75 -7.82
N GLN A 2 17.09 -12.43 -8.19
CA GLN A 2 15.73 -11.91 -8.04
C GLN A 2 15.27 -12.27 -6.62
N ASP A 3 15.03 -11.27 -5.78
CA ASP A 3 14.62 -11.47 -4.39
C ASP A 3 13.20 -12.04 -4.35
N ARG A 4 13.06 -13.28 -3.89
CA ARG A 4 11.84 -14.09 -4.05
C ARG A 4 10.79 -13.84 -2.94
N ARG A 5 10.80 -12.66 -2.29
CA ARG A 5 9.91 -12.31 -1.16
C ARG A 5 9.68 -10.79 -0.98
N LYS A 6 9.60 -9.98 -2.04
CA LYS A 6 9.12 -8.61 -1.87
C LYS A 6 7.59 -8.64 -1.84
N ALA A 7 7.00 -8.23 -0.72
CA ALA A 7 5.55 -8.03 -0.63
C ALA A 7 5.10 -7.02 -1.71
N ASP A 8 3.84 -7.12 -2.14
CA ASP A 8 3.22 -6.18 -3.09
C ASP A 8 3.11 -4.78 -2.48
N PHE A 9 2.86 -4.69 -1.17
CA PHE A 9 2.90 -3.46 -0.40
C PHE A 9 3.88 -3.53 0.77
N THR A 10 4.47 -2.38 1.10
CA THR A 10 5.18 -2.15 2.37
C THR A 10 4.49 -1.05 3.15
N VAL A 11 4.27 -1.27 4.46
CA VAL A 11 3.63 -0.33 5.37
C VAL A 11 4.63 0.18 6.41
N SER A 12 4.96 1.46 6.35
CA SER A 12 5.85 2.10 7.31
C SER A 12 5.09 3.00 8.29
N ASN A 13 5.28 2.79 9.59
CA ASN A 13 4.63 3.59 10.65
C ASN A 13 5.48 4.82 11.03
N PHE A 14 4.95 6.01 10.78
CA PHE A 14 5.56 7.30 11.13
C PHE A 14 4.87 8.01 12.30
N ARG A 15 4.32 7.22 13.25
CA ARG A 15 3.61 7.64 14.46
C ARG A 15 2.26 8.31 14.20
N SER A 16 2.20 9.38 13.43
CA SER A 16 0.95 10.12 13.14
C SER A 16 0.31 9.74 11.81
N ILE A 17 1.09 9.13 10.92
CA ILE A 17 0.67 8.66 9.59
C ILE A 17 1.37 7.33 9.28
N PHE A 18 0.85 6.61 8.30
CA PHE A 18 1.52 5.51 7.64
C PHE A 18 1.94 5.92 6.24
N LEU A 19 3.03 5.33 5.74
CA LEU A 19 3.35 5.32 4.32
C LEU A 19 3.06 3.93 3.77
N LEU A 20 2.24 3.88 2.73
CA LEU A 20 1.96 2.69 1.94
C LEU A 20 2.78 2.79 0.65
N GLU A 21 3.67 1.83 0.41
CA GLU A 21 4.48 1.77 -0.79
C GLU A 21 4.04 0.58 -1.67
N PRO A 22 3.50 0.79 -2.88
CA PRO A 22 3.35 -0.26 -3.87
C PRO A 22 4.72 -0.65 -4.45
N ARG A 23 5.02 -1.95 -4.45
CA ARG A 23 6.31 -2.51 -4.89
C ARG A 23 6.20 -3.33 -6.16
N THR A 24 4.99 -3.58 -6.64
CA THR A 24 4.68 -4.36 -7.84
C THR A 24 3.65 -3.63 -8.70
N ASP A 25 3.63 -3.92 -10.00
CA ASP A 25 2.64 -3.36 -10.92
C ASP A 25 1.20 -3.72 -10.51
N ALA A 26 1.02 -4.88 -9.87
CA ALA A 26 -0.26 -5.31 -9.33
C ALA A 26 -0.72 -4.41 -8.17
N ALA A 27 0.20 -4.02 -7.28
CA ALA A 27 -0.07 -3.09 -6.19
C ALA A 27 -0.41 -1.68 -6.70
N VAL A 28 0.29 -1.22 -7.74
CA VAL A 28 0.02 0.07 -8.39
C VAL A 28 -1.38 0.06 -9.01
N ALA A 29 -1.72 -0.97 -9.79
CA ALA A 29 -3.04 -1.10 -10.38
C ALA A 29 -4.15 -1.18 -9.31
N TRP A 30 -3.91 -1.89 -8.22
CA TRP A 30 -4.85 -2.00 -7.11
C TRP A 30 -5.12 -0.64 -6.45
N ILE A 31 -4.10 0.20 -6.26
CA ILE A 31 -4.25 1.56 -5.77
C ILE A 31 -5.18 2.38 -6.69
N GLU A 32 -4.93 2.33 -8.00
CA GLU A 32 -5.68 3.12 -8.99
C GLU A 32 -7.17 2.71 -9.03
N GLU A 33 -7.46 1.44 -8.76
CA GLU A 33 -8.83 0.90 -8.76
C GLU A 33 -9.55 1.12 -7.42
N ASN A 34 -8.85 1.04 -6.29
CA ASN A 34 -9.47 0.95 -4.97
C ASN A 34 -9.32 2.19 -4.09
N LEU A 35 -8.30 3.03 -4.32
CA LEU A 35 -8.09 4.24 -3.53
C LEU A 35 -8.62 5.48 -4.26
N PRO A 36 -9.05 6.52 -3.52
CA PRO A 36 -9.45 7.78 -4.12
C PRO A 36 -8.30 8.40 -4.94
N GLY A 37 -8.62 8.95 -6.12
CA GLY A 37 -7.62 9.59 -6.99
C GLY A 37 -7.00 10.87 -6.41
N ASP A 38 -7.51 11.38 -5.29
CA ASP A 38 -6.98 12.49 -4.50
C ASP A 38 -6.24 12.02 -3.23
N ALA A 39 -5.89 10.74 -3.13
CA ALA A 39 -5.04 10.25 -2.05
C ALA A 39 -3.71 11.03 -1.98
N ASP A 40 -3.30 11.40 -0.78
CA ASP A 40 -2.08 12.17 -0.54
C ASP A 40 -0.85 11.36 -0.95
N ALA A 41 -0.34 11.60 -2.16
CA ALA A 41 0.86 10.96 -2.69
C ALA A 41 2.12 11.78 -2.36
N SER A 42 3.20 11.08 -1.99
CA SER A 42 4.54 11.64 -1.80
C SER A 42 5.58 10.78 -2.51
N GLY A 43 5.88 11.11 -3.77
CA GLY A 43 6.69 10.23 -4.64
C GLY A 43 5.96 8.92 -4.91
N ASP A 44 6.64 7.79 -4.69
CA ASP A 44 6.09 6.44 -4.85
C ASP A 44 5.27 5.97 -3.63
N PHE A 45 5.03 6.84 -2.64
CA PHE A 45 4.32 6.49 -1.40
C PHE A 45 2.96 7.15 -1.32
N ILE A 46 2.00 6.45 -0.70
CA ILE A 46 0.71 7.02 -0.29
C ILE A 46 0.75 7.28 1.21
N VAL A 47 0.42 8.50 1.61
CA VAL A 47 0.25 8.90 2.99
C VAL A 47 -1.14 8.47 3.45
N VAL A 48 -1.20 7.63 4.48
CA VAL A 48 -2.44 7.03 4.97
C VAL A 48 -2.64 7.37 6.44
N GLU A 49 -3.82 7.87 6.79
CA GLU A 49 -4.22 8.06 8.19
C GLU A 49 -4.40 6.71 8.90
N HIS A 50 -4.14 6.67 10.21
CA HIS A 50 -4.28 5.46 11.06
C HIS A 50 -5.62 4.74 10.91
N ARG A 51 -6.72 5.49 10.74
CA ARG A 51 -8.06 4.90 10.65
C ARG A 51 -8.29 4.09 9.38
N TYR A 52 -7.48 4.30 8.34
CA TYR A 52 -7.67 3.65 7.03
C TYR A 52 -6.67 2.53 6.76
N ILE A 53 -5.48 2.57 7.36
CA ILE A 53 -4.40 1.63 7.00
C ILE A 53 -4.78 0.16 7.18
N ARG A 54 -5.55 -0.16 8.23
CA ARG A 54 -5.95 -1.54 8.51
C ARG A 54 -6.90 -2.06 7.44
N ASP A 55 -7.90 -1.27 7.07
CA ASP A 55 -8.93 -1.67 6.12
C ASP A 55 -8.30 -1.80 4.72
N ILE A 56 -7.45 -0.84 4.32
CA ILE A 56 -6.68 -0.91 3.06
C ILE A 56 -5.82 -2.18 3.01
N ALA A 57 -5.09 -2.50 4.08
CA ALA A 57 -4.25 -3.69 4.10
C ALA A 57 -5.08 -4.98 4.05
N VAL A 58 -6.22 -5.04 4.74
CA VAL A 58 -7.12 -6.20 4.73
C VAL A 58 -7.73 -6.40 3.35
N ASP A 59 -8.19 -5.34 2.69
CA ASP A 59 -8.79 -5.43 1.36
C ASP A 59 -7.76 -5.86 0.32
N ALA A 60 -6.55 -5.30 0.33
CA ALA A 60 -5.45 -5.73 -0.53
C ALA A 60 -5.11 -7.23 -0.34
N ILE A 61 -5.09 -7.72 0.91
CA ILE A 61 -4.86 -9.14 1.21
C ILE A 61 -6.02 -10.02 0.70
N ASN A 62 -7.27 -9.56 0.85
CA ASN A 62 -8.44 -10.28 0.36
C ASN A 62 -8.45 -10.41 -1.17
N ASP A 63 -7.88 -9.43 -1.87
CA ASP A 63 -7.71 -9.44 -3.33
C ASP A 63 -6.46 -10.21 -3.79
N GLY A 64 -5.73 -10.83 -2.86
CA GLY A 64 -4.62 -11.74 -3.14
C GLY A 64 -3.24 -11.08 -3.19
N LEU A 65 -3.13 -9.82 -2.78
CA LEU A 65 -1.85 -9.13 -2.65
C LEU A 65 -1.19 -9.42 -1.30
N THR A 66 0.11 -9.21 -1.23
CA THR A 66 0.91 -9.39 -0.02
C THR A 66 1.31 -8.06 0.59
N VAL A 67 1.25 -7.94 1.92
CA VAL A 67 1.58 -6.71 2.67
C VAL A 67 2.61 -7.04 3.75
N GLU A 68 3.67 -6.22 3.85
CA GLU A 68 4.71 -6.29 4.89
C GLU A 68 4.75 -5.04 5.77
#